data_AF-A0A1E3UGK2-F1
#
_entry.id   AF-A0A1E3UGK2-F1
#
_cell.length_a   1.000
_cell.length_b   1.000
_cell.length_c   1.000
_cell.angle_alpha   90.00
_cell.angle_beta   90.00
_cell.angle_gamma   90.00
#
_symmetry.space_group_name_H-M   'P 1'
#
loop_
_entity.id
_entity.type
_entity.pdbx_description
1 polymer ?
#
loop_
_entity_poly.entity_id
_entity_poly.type
_entity_poly.pdbx_seq_one_letter_code
_entity_poly.pdbx_strand_id
1 'polypeptide(L)'
;MTIQEATAIADAVLAYECTNCGRVTDYMKEPNSAFAQFNKESITSIETAQKNAAVTLDTDIWNSFQGSVLSALSSRPDITLVIKYRYEGKRYTVTIPAGSDVLSLIDENGYCGFRTLDSWFGGSELTVG
;
A
#
# COMPACT_ATOMS: atom_id res chain seq x y z
N MET A 1 13.15 -9.09 -20.27
CA MET A 1 13.02 -10.16 -19.26
C MET A 1 13.04 -9.53 -17.88
N THR A 2 12.16 -9.95 -16.97
CA THR A 2 12.24 -9.52 -15.57
C THR A 2 13.44 -10.20 -14.90
N ILE A 3 14.36 -9.40 -14.38
CA ILE A 3 15.54 -9.88 -13.65
C ILE A 3 15.30 -9.80 -12.14
N GLN A 4 14.47 -8.86 -11.71
CA GLN A 4 14.02 -8.71 -10.33
C GLN A 4 12.54 -8.37 -10.33
N GLU A 5 11.74 -9.14 -9.59
CA GLU A 5 10.34 -8.84 -9.34
C GLU A 5 10.19 -7.66 -8.38
N ALA A 6 9.06 -6.96 -8.48
CA ALA A 6 8.76 -5.87 -7.56
C ALA A 6 8.52 -6.39 -6.14
N THR A 7 8.89 -5.57 -5.17
CA THR A 7 8.55 -5.73 -3.74
C THR A 7 7.82 -4.46 -3.29
N ALA A 8 7.18 -4.47 -2.12
CA ALA A 8 6.54 -3.26 -1.59
C ALA A 8 7.48 -2.03 -1.44
N ILE A 9 8.80 -2.20 -1.55
CA ILE A 9 9.80 -1.13 -1.39
C ILE A 9 10.75 -0.93 -2.57
N ALA A 10 10.68 -1.77 -3.60
CA ALA A 10 11.57 -1.71 -4.76
C ALA A 10 10.85 -2.14 -6.03
N ASP A 11 10.94 -1.31 -7.07
CA ASP A 11 10.35 -1.60 -8.38
C ASP A 11 11.02 -2.81 -9.05
N ALA A 12 10.28 -3.48 -9.92
CA ALA A 12 10.81 -4.53 -10.78
C ALA A 12 11.90 -4.00 -11.72
N VAL A 13 12.88 -4.84 -12.04
CA VAL A 13 13.97 -4.51 -12.97
C VAL A 13 13.88 -5.40 -14.20
N LEU A 14 13.79 -4.77 -15.37
CA LEU A 14 13.72 -5.39 -16.67
C LEU A 14 15.07 -5.28 -17.39
N ALA A 15 15.57 -6.40 -17.92
CA ALA A 15 16.67 -6.40 -18.89
C ALA A 15 16.13 -6.41 -20.33
N TYR A 16 16.73 -5.55 -21.16
CA TYR A 16 16.50 -5.51 -22.60
C TYR A 16 17.60 -6.28 -23.30
N GLU A 17 17.22 -7.23 -24.14
CA GLU A 17 18.13 -8.15 -24.81
C GLU A 17 18.02 -8.00 -26.32
N CYS A 18 19.17 -8.00 -27.00
CA CYS A 18 19.21 -8.07 -28.45
C CYS A 18 18.66 -9.42 -28.91
N THR A 19 17.52 -9.40 -29.61
CA THR A 19 16.84 -10.61 -30.08
C THR A 19 17.65 -11.43 -31.09
N ASN A 20 18.71 -10.86 -31.69
CA ASN A 20 19.56 -11.54 -32.67
C ASN A 20 20.78 -12.25 -32.04
N CYS A 21 21.39 -11.69 -30.99
CA CYS A 21 22.64 -12.22 -30.41
C CYS A 21 22.57 -12.55 -28.91
N GLY A 22 21.44 -12.25 -28.26
CA GLY A 22 21.22 -12.55 -26.84
C GLY A 22 21.96 -11.65 -25.84
N ARG A 23 22.58 -10.57 -26.32
CA ARG A 23 23.30 -9.63 -25.46
C ARG A 23 22.32 -8.68 -24.75
N VAL A 24 22.45 -8.54 -23.43
CA VAL A 24 21.75 -7.49 -22.67
C VAL A 24 22.30 -6.12 -23.06
N THR A 25 21.41 -5.22 -23.47
CA THR A 25 21.73 -3.86 -23.91
C THR A 25 21.42 -2.81 -22.85
N ASP A 26 20.42 -3.05 -21.99
CA ASP A 26 19.99 -2.08 -20.98
C ASP A 26 19.23 -2.73 -19.81
N TYR A 27 19.14 -2.00 -18.68
CA TYR A 27 18.35 -2.34 -17.51
C TYR A 27 17.45 -1.15 -17.14
N MET A 28 16.14 -1.37 -17.06
CA MET A 28 15.18 -0.33 -16.65
C MET A 28 14.30 -0.79 -15.50
N LYS A 29 13.95 0.14 -14.61
CA LYS A 29 12.94 -0.10 -13.56
C LYS A 29 11.54 0.07 -14.13
N GLU A 30 10.62 -0.81 -13.75
CA GLU A 30 9.19 -0.66 -14.07
C GLU A 30 8.56 0.30 -13.05
N PRO A 31 8.19 1.54 -13.46
CA PRO A 31 7.70 2.53 -12.52
C PRO A 31 6.45 2.05 -11.79
N ASN A 32 6.34 2.40 -10.51
CA ASN A 32 5.13 2.17 -9.69
C ASN A 32 4.82 0.70 -9.39
N SER A 33 5.68 -0.24 -9.80
CA SER A 33 5.51 -1.67 -9.54
C SER A 33 5.65 -1.99 -8.05
N ALA A 34 6.48 -1.25 -7.31
CA ALA A 34 6.58 -1.39 -5.87
C ALA A 34 5.29 -0.98 -5.15
N PHE A 35 4.65 0.10 -5.61
CA PHE A 35 3.39 0.57 -5.05
C PHE A 35 2.26 -0.42 -5.35
N ALA A 36 2.21 -0.97 -6.57
CA ALA A 36 1.26 -2.01 -6.92
C ALA A 36 1.41 -3.24 -6.00
N GLN A 37 2.66 -3.64 -5.72
CA GLN A 37 2.93 -4.76 -4.83
C GLN A 37 2.52 -4.46 -3.38
N PHE A 38 2.78 -3.27 -2.86
CA PHE A 38 2.30 -2.85 -1.54
C PHE A 38 0.77 -2.91 -1.40
N ASN A 39 0.03 -2.43 -2.41
CA ASN A 39 -1.43 -2.50 -2.40
C ASN A 39 -1.94 -3.95 -2.47
N LYS A 40 -1.30 -4.81 -3.28
CA LYS A 40 -1.62 -6.23 -3.38
C LYS A 40 -1.40 -6.97 -2.06
N GLU A 41 -0.29 -6.73 -1.38
CA GLU A 41 0.01 -7.29 -0.07
C GLU A 41 -0.95 -6.78 1.01
N SER A 42 -1.33 -5.50 0.94
CA SER A 42 -2.33 -4.89 1.83
C SER A 42 -3.70 -5.58 1.68
N ILE A 43 -4.17 -5.77 0.44
CA ILE A 43 -5.42 -6.49 0.15
C ILE A 43 -5.35 -7.93 0.68
N THR A 44 -4.28 -8.64 0.37
CA THR A 44 -4.09 -10.03 0.81
C THR A 44 -4.12 -10.13 2.34
N SER A 45 -3.48 -9.19 3.04
CA SER A 45 -3.46 -9.14 4.50
C SER A 45 -4.87 -8.94 5.08
N ILE A 46 -5.69 -8.09 4.46
CA ILE A 46 -7.08 -7.85 4.87
C ILE A 46 -7.96 -9.08 4.57
N GLU A 47 -7.88 -9.63 3.36
CA GLU A 47 -8.73 -10.74 2.91
C GLU A 47 -8.47 -12.03 3.70
N THR A 48 -7.20 -12.30 4.02
CA THR A 48 -6.78 -13.54 4.71
C THR A 48 -6.75 -13.41 6.23
N ALA A 49 -6.93 -12.20 6.78
CA ALA A 49 -6.95 -12.00 8.22
C ALA A 49 -8.05 -12.81 8.91
N GLN A 50 -7.71 -13.32 10.10
CA GLN A 50 -8.67 -14.00 10.97
C GLN A 50 -9.85 -13.08 11.28
N LYS A 51 -11.03 -13.69 11.51
CA LYS A 51 -12.22 -12.94 11.86
C LYS A 51 -11.99 -12.06 13.10
N ASN A 52 -12.45 -10.81 13.06
CA ASN A 52 -12.29 -9.82 14.15
C ASN A 52 -10.83 -9.41 14.43
N ALA A 53 -9.88 -9.68 13.53
CA ALA A 53 -8.49 -9.30 13.72
C ALA A 53 -8.24 -7.79 13.49
N ALA A 54 -7.15 -7.30 14.09
CA ALA A 54 -6.55 -6.02 13.75
C ALA A 54 -5.36 -6.26 12.80
N VAL A 55 -5.49 -5.81 11.55
CA VAL A 55 -4.42 -5.89 10.55
C VAL A 55 -3.57 -4.62 10.67
N THR A 56 -2.25 -4.76 10.81
CA THR A 56 -1.34 -3.61 10.81
C THR A 56 -0.56 -3.57 9.50
N LEU A 57 -0.66 -2.46 8.78
CA LEU A 57 0.14 -2.15 7.61
C LEU A 57 1.15 -1.07 8.00
N ASP A 58 2.44 -1.37 7.81
CA ASP A 58 3.53 -0.51 8.23
C ASP A 58 4.42 -0.20 7.02
N THR A 59 4.57 1.08 6.69
CA THR A 59 5.39 1.54 5.57
C THR A 59 6.09 2.86 5.90
N ASP A 60 7.32 3.03 5.42
CA ASP A 60 8.02 4.32 5.46
C ASP A 60 8.05 5.02 4.08
N ILE A 61 7.39 4.43 3.07
CA ILE A 61 7.50 4.83 1.66
C ILE A 61 6.19 5.41 1.14
N TRP A 62 5.08 4.71 1.39
CA TRP A 62 3.80 5.07 0.79
C TRP A 62 3.00 5.97 1.71
N ASN A 63 2.20 6.84 1.08
CA ASN A 63 1.35 7.81 1.76
C ASN A 63 -0.11 7.72 1.29
N SER A 64 -0.46 6.67 0.55
CA SER A 64 -1.79 6.43 0.02
C SER A 64 -2.04 4.96 -0.28
N PHE A 65 -3.31 4.62 -0.49
CA PHE A 65 -3.74 3.36 -1.10
C PHE A 65 -4.41 3.61 -2.44
N GLN A 66 -4.38 2.58 -3.29
CA GLN A 66 -5.39 2.39 -4.33
C GLN A 66 -6.74 2.08 -3.67
N GLY A 67 -7.83 2.53 -4.29
CA GLY A 67 -9.19 2.31 -3.82
C GLY A 67 -9.54 0.83 -3.62
N SER A 68 -8.86 -0.08 -4.33
CA SER A 68 -8.99 -1.53 -4.15
C SER A 68 -8.68 -2.01 -2.72
N VAL A 69 -7.76 -1.37 -2.00
CA VAL A 69 -7.49 -1.69 -0.59
C VAL A 69 -8.68 -1.33 0.30
N LEU A 70 -9.31 -0.17 0.05
CA LEU A 70 -10.50 0.27 0.79
C LEU A 70 -11.71 -0.59 0.43
N SER A 71 -11.84 -1.03 -0.82
CA SER A 71 -12.85 -2.01 -1.25
C SER A 71 -12.69 -3.37 -0.58
N ALA A 72 -11.46 -3.86 -0.45
CA ALA A 72 -11.17 -5.09 0.29
C ALA A 72 -11.53 -4.94 1.78
N LEU A 73 -11.19 -3.81 2.40
CA LEU A 73 -11.57 -3.52 3.79
C LEU A 73 -13.09 -3.43 3.97
N SER A 74 -13.79 -2.74 3.07
CA SER A 74 -15.25 -2.62 3.09
C SER A 74 -15.95 -3.98 2.94
N SER A 75 -15.31 -4.96 2.30
CA SER A 75 -15.82 -6.32 2.14
C SER A 75 -15.56 -7.20 3.37
N ARG A 76 -14.75 -6.70 4.33
CA ARG A 76 -14.40 -7.33 5.61
C ARG A 76 -14.83 -6.42 6.77
N PRO A 77 -16.15 -6.27 7.03
CA PRO A 77 -16.65 -5.37 8.07
C PRO A 77 -16.30 -5.84 9.50
N ASP A 78 -15.65 -6.99 9.64
CA ASP A 78 -15.11 -7.53 10.88
C ASP A 78 -13.64 -7.14 11.14
N ILE A 79 -12.94 -6.54 10.18
CA ILE A 79 -11.51 -6.23 10.30
C ILE A 79 -11.29 -4.79 10.74
N THR A 80 -10.44 -4.60 11.74
CA THR A 80 -9.86 -3.29 12.07
C THR A 80 -8.55 -3.12 11.30
N LEU A 81 -8.35 -1.99 10.63
CA LEU A 81 -7.10 -1.70 9.93
C LEU A 81 -6.30 -0.64 10.68
N VAL A 82 -5.03 -0.93 10.98
CA VAL A 82 -4.08 0.01 11.57
C VAL A 82 -3.03 0.33 10.51
N ILE A 83 -2.84 1.60 10.21
CA ILE A 83 -1.86 2.08 9.22
C ILE A 83 -0.80 2.87 9.97
N LYS A 84 0.45 2.43 9.86
CA LYS A 84 1.62 3.17 10.34
C LYS A 84 2.40 3.67 9.14
N TYR A 85 2.61 4.97 9.06
CA TYR A 85 3.21 5.58 7.88
C TYR A 85 4.13 6.76 8.23
N ARG A 86 4.93 7.20 7.27
CA ARG A 86 5.81 8.37 7.40
C ARG A 86 5.38 9.50 6.48
N TYR A 87 5.15 10.67 7.06
CA TYR A 87 4.82 11.90 6.34
C TYR A 87 5.69 13.05 6.87
N GLU A 88 6.33 13.80 5.97
CA GLU A 88 7.22 14.94 6.31
C GLU A 88 8.24 14.63 7.41
N GLY A 89 8.86 13.45 7.35
CA GLY A 89 9.90 13.01 8.30
C GLY A 89 9.38 12.50 9.65
N LYS A 90 8.07 12.59 9.90
CA LYS A 90 7.43 12.10 11.13
C LYS A 90 6.67 10.81 10.89
N ARG A 91 6.55 9.98 11.93
CA ARG A 91 5.76 8.75 11.87
C ARG A 91 4.37 8.99 12.46
N TYR A 92 3.36 8.42 11.82
CA TYR A 92 1.97 8.53 12.23
C TYR A 92 1.32 7.15 12.30
N THR A 93 0.24 7.06 13.07
CA THR A 93 -0.65 5.91 13.10
C THR A 93 -2.09 6.36 12.98
N VAL A 94 -2.89 5.65 12.19
CA VAL A 94 -4.34 5.79 12.15
C VAL A 94 -4.98 4.42 12.22
N THR A 95 -6.09 4.33 12.96
CA THR A 95 -6.87 3.10 13.08
C THR A 95 -8.24 3.33 12.45
N ILE A 96 -8.57 2.51 11.47
CA ILE A 96 -9.89 2.43 10.85
C ILE A 96 -10.67 1.33 11.57
N PRO A 97 -11.73 1.67 12.34
CA PRO A 97 -12.54 0.68 13.03
C PRO A 97 -13.24 -0.27 12.05
N ALA A 98 -13.47 -1.51 12.49
CA ALA A 98 -14.24 -2.49 11.75
C ALA A 98 -15.65 -1.95 11.38
N GLY A 99 -16.06 -2.16 10.13
CA GLY A 99 -17.36 -1.72 9.62
C GLY A 99 -17.44 -0.23 9.24
N SER A 100 -16.32 0.50 9.24
CA SER A 100 -16.29 1.90 8.79
C SER A 100 -16.66 2.04 7.32
N ASP A 101 -17.44 3.07 6.97
CA ASP A 101 -17.63 3.47 5.58
C ASP A 101 -16.39 4.21 5.08
N VAL A 102 -15.61 3.52 4.25
CA VAL A 102 -14.33 4.00 3.72
C VAL A 102 -14.37 4.28 2.22
N LEU A 103 -15.43 3.85 1.53
CA LEU A 103 -15.53 3.98 0.07
C LEU A 103 -15.73 5.43 -0.36
N SER A 104 -16.40 6.23 0.47
CA SER A 104 -16.58 7.67 0.27
C SER A 104 -15.27 8.48 0.37
N LEU A 105 -14.19 7.87 0.87
CA LEU A 105 -12.87 8.49 1.01
C LEU A 105 -11.96 8.27 -0.20
N ILE A 106 -12.42 7.50 -1.19
CA ILE A 106 -11.71 7.31 -2.46
C ILE A 106 -11.91 8.56 -3.32
N ASP A 107 -10.81 9.16 -3.76
CA ASP A 107 -10.80 10.35 -4.61
C ASP A 107 -11.16 10.02 -6.08
N GLU A 108 -11.31 11.06 -6.90
CA GLU A 108 -11.64 10.95 -8.32
C GLU A 108 -10.63 10.15 -9.16
N ASN A 109 -9.39 10.00 -8.66
CA ASN A 109 -8.32 9.25 -9.31
C ASN A 109 -8.27 7.79 -8.82
N GLY A 110 -9.15 7.40 -7.91
CA GLY A 110 -9.21 6.05 -7.36
C GLY A 110 -8.20 5.79 -6.26
N TYR A 111 -7.74 6.83 -5.54
CA TYR A 111 -6.80 6.71 -4.43
C TYR A 111 -7.39 7.24 -3.12
N CYS A 112 -6.77 6.88 -2.01
CA CYS A 112 -7.04 7.52 -0.72
C CYS A 112 -5.72 7.80 0.01
N GLY A 113 -5.46 9.06 0.34
CA GLY A 113 -4.27 9.49 1.07
C GLY A 113 -4.36 9.12 2.56
N PHE A 114 -3.23 8.72 3.15
CA PHE A 114 -3.16 8.38 4.58
C PHE A 114 -3.44 9.59 5.48
N ARG A 115 -3.09 10.80 5.04
CA ARG A 115 -3.46 12.04 5.76
C ARG A 115 -4.97 12.29 5.75
N THR A 116 -5.68 11.89 4.69
CA THR A 116 -7.16 11.95 4.65
C THR A 116 -7.77 10.98 5.65
N LEU A 117 -7.27 9.74 5.67
CA LEU A 117 -7.70 8.72 6.65
C LEU A 117 -7.41 9.18 8.09
N ASP A 118 -6.22 9.71 8.34
CA ASP A 118 -5.81 10.28 9.61
C ASP A 118 -6.77 11.40 10.06
N SER A 119 -7.07 12.36 9.18
CA SER A 119 -8.03 13.43 9.49
C SER A 119 -9.45 12.91 9.76
N TRP A 120 -9.87 11.84 9.10
CA TRP A 120 -11.22 11.29 9.23
C TRP A 120 -11.39 10.45 10.51
N PHE A 121 -10.40 9.63 10.82
CA PHE A 121 -10.45 8.67 11.93
C PHE A 121 -9.70 9.13 13.19
N GLY A 122 -9.09 10.32 13.17
CA GLY A 122 -8.35 10.86 14.31
C GLY A 122 -7.01 10.17 14.54
N GLY A 123 -6.15 10.16 13.53
CA GLY A 123 -4.78 9.64 13.65
C GLY A 123 -3.90 10.45 14.61
N SER A 124 -2.73 9.90 14.91
CA SER A 124 -1.77 10.51 15.85
C SER A 124 -0.33 10.30 15.41
N GLU A 125 0.54 11.24 15.79
CA GLU A 125 1.99 11.10 15.60
C GLU A 125 2.54 10.05 16.57
N LEU A 126 3.34 9.12 16.05
CA LEU A 126 4.11 8.16 16.83
C LEU A 126 5.35 8.86 17.37
N THR A 127 5.29 9.33 18.62
CA THR A 127 6.44 9.92 19.31
C THR A 127 7.41 8.83 19.75
N VAL A 128 8.69 9.00 19.42
CA VAL A 128 9.77 8.18 19.99
C VAL A 128 9.99 8.72 21.41
N GLY A 129 9.74 7.88 22.41
CA GLY A 129 10.02 8.20 23.81
C GLY A 129 11.52 8.34 24.11
#